data_AF-A0A7R9W2X0-F1
#
_entry.id   AF-A0A7R9W2X0-F1
#
_cell.length_a   1.000
_cell.length_b   1.000
_cell.length_c   1.000
_cell.angle_alpha   90.00
_cell.angle_beta   90.00
_cell.angle_gamma   90.00
#
_symmetry.space_group_name_H-M   'P 1'
#
loop_
_entity.id
_entity.type
_entity.pdbx_description
1 polymer ?
#
loop_
_entity_poly.entity_id
_entity_poly.type
_entity_poly.pdbx_seq_one_letter_code
_entity_poly.pdbx_strand_id
1 'polypeptide(L)'
;ERFKEIKATLSELLSDESVLDNISSPEYRSLAWIADEDSRVISWHDKRNLTQRFMMATLFFATGGGEGSWMHKLNFLSSDHECKWNDEVPVDSASNDKMSRKGVICHRKSF
;
A
#
# COMPACT_ATOMS: atom_id res chain seq x y z
N GLU A 1 16.13 -8.38 -12.06
CA GLU A 1 14.95 -8.65 -12.92
C GLU A 1 13.66 -8.08 -12.36
N ARG A 2 13.10 -8.58 -11.25
CA ARG A 2 11.79 -8.13 -10.70
C ARG A 2 11.62 -6.60 -10.57
N PHE A 3 12.59 -5.90 -9.96
CA PHE A 3 12.54 -4.44 -9.84
C PHE A 3 12.35 -3.74 -11.18
N LYS A 4 13.08 -4.16 -12.23
CA LYS A 4 13.02 -3.56 -13.57
C LYS A 4 11.65 -3.78 -14.22
N GLU A 5 11.11 -4.99 -14.12
CA GLU A 5 9.80 -5.34 -14.71
C GLU A 5 8.66 -4.58 -14.03
N ILE A 6 8.70 -4.46 -12.71
CA ILE A 6 7.72 -3.68 -11.94
C ILE A 6 7.86 -2.20 -12.29
N LYS A 7 9.09 -1.67 -12.31
CA LYS A 7 9.34 -0.27 -12.70
C LYS A 7 8.76 0.04 -14.08
N ALA A 8 9.05 -0.80 -15.08
CA ALA A 8 8.52 -0.63 -16.44
C ALA A 8 6.99 -0.65 -16.47
N THR A 9 6.37 -1.55 -15.73
CA THR A 9 4.90 -1.64 -15.62
C THR A 9 4.30 -0.38 -14.96
N LEU A 10 4.96 0.16 -13.94
CA LEU A 10 4.49 1.34 -13.21
C LEU A 10 4.75 2.66 -13.96
N SER A 11 5.80 2.75 -14.77
CA SER A 11 6.08 3.92 -15.63
C SER A 11 4.88 4.26 -16.52
N GLU A 12 4.14 3.25 -17.02
CA GLU A 12 2.93 3.47 -17.84
C GLU A 12 1.80 4.19 -17.09
N LEU A 13 1.84 4.25 -15.76
CA LEU A 13 0.78 4.78 -14.90
C LEU A 13 1.08 6.20 -14.38
N LEU A 14 2.32 6.66 -14.51
CA LEU A 14 2.79 7.90 -13.91
C LEU A 14 2.89 9.01 -14.95
N SER A 15 2.54 10.23 -14.54
CA SER A 15 2.73 11.42 -15.37
C SER A 15 4.21 11.84 -15.46
N ASP A 16 4.99 11.50 -14.44
CA ASP A 16 6.44 11.73 -14.36
C ASP A 16 7.07 10.44 -13.83
N GLU A 17 7.80 9.73 -14.67
CA GLU A 17 8.45 8.47 -14.29
C GLU A 17 9.75 8.68 -13.50
N SER A 18 10.32 9.88 -13.53
CA SER A 18 11.59 10.17 -12.83
C SER A 18 11.46 10.03 -11.30
N VAL A 19 10.23 10.12 -10.79
CA VAL A 19 9.92 9.82 -9.38
C VAL A 19 10.30 8.38 -9.01
N LEU A 20 10.30 7.43 -9.96
CA LEU A 20 10.74 6.04 -9.75
C LEU A 20 12.26 5.87 -9.77
N ASP A 21 13.03 6.94 -9.99
CA ASP A 21 14.49 6.96 -9.89
C ASP A 21 14.99 7.78 -8.70
N ASN A 22 14.13 8.60 -8.10
CA ASN A 22 14.47 9.40 -6.93
C ASN A 22 14.33 8.57 -5.64
N ILE A 23 15.44 8.16 -5.05
CA ILE A 23 15.45 7.31 -3.84
C ILE A 23 14.69 7.88 -2.64
N SER A 24 14.51 9.20 -2.58
CA SER A 24 13.78 9.85 -1.49
C SER A 24 12.28 10.01 -1.78
N SER A 25 11.82 9.69 -2.99
CA SER A 25 10.41 9.79 -3.33
C SER A 25 9.60 8.67 -2.67
N PRO A 26 8.34 8.93 -2.28
CA PRO A 26 7.43 7.89 -1.85
C PRO A 26 7.23 6.77 -2.89
N GLU A 27 7.23 7.12 -4.17
CA GLU A 27 7.05 6.21 -5.30
C GLU A 27 8.22 5.24 -5.44
N TYR A 28 9.46 5.72 -5.36
CA TYR A 28 10.64 4.86 -5.39
C TYR A 28 10.63 3.91 -4.21
N ARG A 29 10.33 4.41 -3.00
CA ARG A 29 10.30 3.58 -1.78
C ARG A 29 9.22 2.50 -1.87
N SER A 30 8.06 2.84 -2.42
CA SER A 30 6.99 1.89 -2.72
C SER A 30 7.45 0.82 -3.71
N LEU A 31 8.07 1.22 -4.82
CA LEU A 31 8.63 0.31 -5.83
C LEU A 31 9.68 -0.64 -5.21
N ALA A 32 10.64 -0.10 -4.45
CA ALA A 32 11.69 -0.88 -3.80
C ALA A 32 11.09 -1.90 -2.81
N TRP A 33 10.14 -1.46 -1.98
CA TRP A 33 9.45 -2.36 -1.07
C TRP A 33 8.71 -3.49 -1.80
N ILE A 34 7.96 -3.20 -2.87
CA ILE A 34 7.23 -4.24 -3.65
C ILE A 34 8.19 -5.21 -4.35
N ALA A 35 9.33 -4.70 -4.81
CA ALA A 35 10.32 -5.49 -5.53
C ALA A 35 11.08 -6.44 -4.59
N ASP A 36 11.47 -5.96 -3.41
CA ASP A 36 12.51 -6.59 -2.60
C ASP A 36 12.01 -7.13 -1.25
N GLU A 37 10.92 -6.57 -0.70
CA GLU A 37 10.46 -6.87 0.67
C GLU A 37 9.03 -7.44 0.74
N ASP A 38 8.19 -7.15 -0.25
CA ASP A 38 6.78 -7.53 -0.24
C ASP A 38 6.57 -9.04 -0.40
N SER A 39 6.29 -9.69 0.73
CA SER A 39 6.01 -11.12 0.83
C SER A 39 4.69 -11.58 0.19
N ARG A 40 3.82 -10.68 -0.30
CA ARG A 40 2.68 -11.07 -1.15
C ARG A 40 3.12 -11.46 -2.57
N VAL A 41 4.29 -10.97 -3.01
CA VAL A 41 4.92 -11.29 -4.31
C VAL A 41 3.94 -11.16 -5.49
N ILE A 42 3.32 -9.98 -5.63
CA ILE A 42 2.41 -9.72 -6.76
C ILE A 42 3.18 -9.82 -8.09
N SER A 43 2.57 -10.48 -9.09
CA SER A 43 3.10 -10.56 -10.44
C SER A 43 2.99 -9.22 -11.16
N TRP A 44 4.04 -8.81 -11.88
CA TRP A 44 3.98 -7.60 -12.73
C TRP A 44 3.03 -7.73 -13.92
N HIS A 45 2.60 -8.94 -14.25
CA HIS A 45 1.52 -9.16 -15.23
C HIS A 45 0.13 -8.84 -14.67
N ASP A 46 -0.05 -8.83 -13.34
CA ASP A 46 -1.29 -8.42 -12.68
C ASP A 46 -1.28 -6.91 -12.41
N LYS A 47 -1.38 -6.13 -13.49
CA LYS A 47 -1.30 -4.67 -13.44
C LYS A 47 -2.27 -4.08 -12.41
N ARG A 48 -3.49 -4.62 -12.32
CA ARG A 48 -4.52 -4.11 -11.39
C ARG A 48 -4.09 -4.25 -9.93
N ASN A 49 -3.71 -5.45 -9.50
CA ASN A 49 -3.32 -5.65 -8.10
C ASN A 49 -1.97 -4.97 -7.81
N LEU A 50 -1.06 -4.93 -8.79
CA LEU A 50 0.20 -4.21 -8.66
C LEU A 50 -0.01 -2.71 -8.47
N THR A 51 -0.85 -2.07 -9.30
CA THR A 51 -1.20 -0.65 -9.16
C THR A 51 -1.82 -0.35 -7.81
N GLN A 52 -2.81 -1.15 -7.40
CA GLN A 52 -3.47 -0.94 -6.11
C GLN A 52 -2.46 -1.00 -4.95
N ARG A 53 -1.60 -2.03 -4.93
CA ARG A 53 -0.60 -2.19 -3.87
C ARG A 53 0.45 -1.09 -3.89
N PHE A 54 0.91 -0.70 -5.07
CA PHE A 54 1.82 0.42 -5.28
C PHE A 54 1.23 1.72 -4.76
N MET A 55 0.01 2.09 -5.15
CA MET A 55 -0.64 3.33 -4.71
C MET A 55 -0.79 3.36 -3.18
N MET A 56 -1.15 2.24 -2.57
CA MET A 56 -1.32 2.17 -1.12
C MET A 56 0.01 2.26 -0.36
N ALA A 57 1.07 1.61 -0.83
CA ALA A 57 2.40 1.73 -0.24
C ALA A 57 3.00 3.13 -0.46
N THR A 58 2.76 3.76 -1.62
CA THR A 58 3.15 5.15 -1.89
C THR A 58 2.46 6.12 -0.92
N LEU A 59 1.15 5.97 -0.70
CA LEU A 59 0.42 6.78 0.30
C LEU A 59 1.05 6.66 1.70
N PHE A 60 1.39 5.45 2.11
CA PHE A 60 2.01 5.19 3.40
C PHE A 60 3.36 5.92 3.56
N PHE A 61 4.24 5.80 2.57
CA PHE A 61 5.53 6.49 2.60
C PHE A 61 5.40 8.02 2.46
N ALA A 62 4.44 8.51 1.67
CA ALA A 62 4.21 9.94 1.46
C ALA A 62 3.69 10.66 2.72
N THR A 63 3.11 9.92 3.66
CA THR A 63 2.45 10.47 4.85
C THR A 63 3.17 10.13 6.16
N GLY A 64 4.46 9.77 6.09
CA GLY A 64 5.29 9.56 7.28
C GLY A 64 5.22 8.15 7.88
N GLY A 65 4.60 7.19 7.20
CA GLY A 65 4.43 5.83 7.72
C GLY A 65 5.76 5.07 7.86
N GLY A 66 6.68 5.26 6.91
CA GLY A 66 8.00 4.64 6.95
C GLY A 66 8.94 5.28 7.98
N GLU A 67 8.67 6.52 8.36
CA GLU A 67 9.42 7.33 9.33
C GLU A 67 8.93 7.11 10.78
N GLY A 68 7.89 6.29 10.96
CA GLY A 68 7.30 6.04 12.27
C GLY A 68 6.43 7.19 12.79
N SER A 69 6.02 8.14 11.93
CA SER A 69 5.09 9.22 12.31
C SER A 69 3.66 8.73 12.51
N TRP A 70 3.32 7.56 11.96
CA TRP A 70 2.02 6.92 12.19
C TRP A 70 1.97 6.24 13.56
N MET A 71 0.99 6.62 14.39
CA MET A 71 0.75 5.99 15.69
C MET A 71 0.26 4.54 15.56
N HIS A 72 -0.53 4.25 14.52
CA HIS A 72 -1.02 2.92 14.19
C HIS A 72 -0.66 2.59 12.75
N LYS A 73 0.00 1.45 12.52
CA LYS A 73 0.43 1.03 11.17
C LYS A 73 -0.71 0.42 10.35
N LEU A 74 -1.83 0.02 10.97
CA LEU A 74 -3.02 -0.51 10.30
C LEU A 74 -2.70 -1.62 9.29
N ASN A 75 -1.77 -2.52 9.62
CA ASN A 75 -1.26 -3.60 8.75
C ASN A 75 -0.68 -3.16 7.39
N PHE A 76 -0.36 -1.88 7.19
CA PHE A 76 0.34 -1.43 5.99
C PHE A 76 1.68 -2.16 5.83
N LEU A 77 2.02 -2.46 4.58
CA LEU A 77 3.22 -3.21 4.19
C LEU A 77 3.26 -4.67 4.71
N SER A 78 2.13 -5.21 5.18
CA SER A 78 1.99 -6.64 5.48
C SER A 78 1.74 -7.46 4.22
N SER A 79 1.92 -8.79 4.31
CA SER A 79 1.61 -9.75 3.23
C SER A 79 0.12 -9.83 2.86
N ASP A 80 -0.75 -9.32 3.74
CA ASP A 80 -2.19 -9.32 3.52
C ASP A 80 -2.57 -8.44 2.32
N HIS A 81 -3.72 -8.73 1.72
CA HIS A 81 -4.31 -7.86 0.70
C HIS A 81 -4.58 -6.49 1.35
N GLU A 82 -4.37 -5.41 0.61
CA GLU A 82 -4.56 -4.03 1.09
C GLU A 82 -5.94 -3.80 1.70
N CYS A 83 -6.96 -4.56 1.30
CA CYS A 83 -8.30 -4.52 1.90
C CYS A 83 -8.37 -4.97 3.37
N LYS A 84 -7.29 -5.54 3.90
CA LYS A 84 -7.09 -5.87 5.32
C LYS A 84 -6.09 -4.91 6.00
N TRP A 85 -5.62 -3.88 5.30
CA TRP A 85 -4.79 -2.83 5.90
C TRP A 85 -5.68 -1.85 6.68
N ASN A 86 -6.32 -2.38 7.71
CA ASN A 86 -7.20 -1.68 8.64
C ASN A 86 -7.20 -2.37 10.00
N ASP A 87 -7.66 -1.64 11.01
CA ASP A 87 -7.94 -2.15 12.35
C ASP A 87 -9.41 -1.88 12.72
N GLU A 88 -9.98 -2.74 13.56
CA GLU A 88 -11.29 -2.53 14.18
C GLU A 88 -11.10 -1.78 15.49
N VAL A 89 -11.74 -0.61 15.59
CA VAL A 89 -11.71 0.24 16.79
C VAL A 89 -13.11 0.45 17.34
N PRO A 90 -13.30 0.52 18.67
CA PRO A 90 -14.59 0.88 19.25
C PRO A 90 -15.08 2.25 18.74
N VAL A 91 -16.37 2.34 18.42
CA VAL A 91 -17.02 3.60 17.96
C VAL A 91 -17.14 4.60 19.09
N ASP A 92 -17.36 4.11 20.31
CA ASP A 92 -17.37 4.89 21.53
C ASP A 92 -16.60 4.13 22.62
N SER A 93 -16.10 4.86 23.61
CA SER A 93 -15.36 4.28 24.74
C SER A 93 -16.28 3.61 25.77
N ALA A 94 -17.60 3.59 25.53
CA ALA A 94 -18.62 3.15 26.47
C ALA A 94 -19.31 1.84 26.04
N SER A 95 -19.23 1.45 24.76
CA SER A 95 -19.80 0.21 24.23
C SER A 95 -18.78 -0.54 23.38
N ASN A 96 -18.50 -1.79 23.77
CA ASN A 96 -17.69 -2.71 22.97
C ASN A 96 -18.50 -3.34 21.82
N ASP A 97 -19.80 -3.10 21.75
CA ASP A 97 -20.70 -3.72 20.76
C ASP A 97 -20.62 -3.09 19.37
N LYS A 98 -20.06 -1.87 19.24
CA LYS A 98 -19.94 -1.18 17.96
C LYS A 98 -18.49 -0.94 17.60
N MET A 99 -18.01 -1.65 16.59
CA MET A 99 -16.68 -1.46 16.02
C MET A 99 -16.76 -0.72 14.68
N SER A 100 -15.78 0.15 14.43
CA SER A 100 -15.56 0.83 13.16
C SER A 100 -14.21 0.39 12.61
N ARG A 101 -14.11 0.22 11.28
CA ARG A 101 -12.83 -0.06 10.63
C ARG A 101 -12.13 1.25 10.27
N LYS A 102 -10.85 1.36 10.63
CA LYS A 102 -9.98 2.50 10.28
C LYS A 102 -8.83 2.00 9.42
N GLY A 103 -8.58 2.69 8.31
CA GLY A 103 -7.57 2.30 7.32
C GLY A 103 -8.18 2.11 5.93
N VAL A 104 -7.67 1.15 5.17
CA VAL A 104 -8.12 0.83 3.82
C VAL A 104 -9.43 0.04 3.87
N ILE A 105 -10.49 0.61 3.31
CA ILE A 105 -11.80 -0.02 3.19
C ILE A 105 -12.10 -0.30 1.73
N CYS A 106 -12.12 -1.59 1.36
CA CYS A 106 -12.56 -2.00 0.04
C CYS A 106 -14.06 -2.30 0.04
N HIS A 107 -14.78 -1.82 -0.97
CA HIS A 107 -16.11 -2.33 -1.25
C HIS A 107 -16.02 -3.77 -1.75
N ARG A 108 -16.71 -4.70 -1.07
CA ARG A 108 -17.06 -5.97 -1.69
C ARG A 108 -18.09 -5.65 -2.78
N LYS A 109 -17.76 -5.91 -4.05
CA LYS A 109 -18.82 -6.08 -5.05
C LYS A 109 -19.58 -7.34 -4.64
N SER A 110 -20.83 -7.17 -4.25
CA SER A 110 -21.83 -8.24 -4.24
C SER A 110 -21.97 -8.70 -5.69
N PHE A 111 -21.61 -9.95 -5.99
CA PHE A 111 -21.98 -10.60 -7.24
C PHE A 111 -23.34 -11.27 -7.07
#